data_AF-A0AAN8UZ59-F1
#
_entry.id   AF-A0AAN8UZ59-F1
#
_cell.length_a   1.000
_cell.length_b   1.000
_cell.length_c   1.000
_cell.angle_alpha   90.00
_cell.angle_beta   90.00
_cell.angle_gamma   90.00
#
_symmetry.space_group_name_H-M   'P 1'
#
loop_
_entity.id
_entity.type
_entity.pdbx_description
1 polymer ?
#
loop_
_entity_poly.entity_id
_entity_poly.type
_entity_poly.pdbx_seq_one_letter_code
_entity_poly.pdbx_strand_id
1 'polypeptide(L)'
;MDIEQKQAELIEYYVKKAESHKGSSLSSVILEATSHPSLFAFSEILAVPNMLESKWVARSTKKLPDPKLVQNGVEHQVQSSLQGTESSAYLDVLRLFAHGTWSDYKSNAGCLPQLVPDQALKLKQLTVLTLAENNKVLPYDQLMHELDVTNVRELEDFLINECMYAGIVRGKLDQLRRCFEVQFAAGRDLRPEQLGTMIQTLTN
;
A
#
# COMPACT_ATOMS: atom_id res chain seq x y z
N MET A 1 -1.11 2.88 -25.02
CA MET A 1 -1.79 1.87 -24.19
C MET A 1 -2.13 2.56 -22.89
N ASP A 2 -3.42 2.70 -22.60
CA ASP A 2 -3.85 3.36 -21.36
C ASP A 2 -3.35 2.56 -20.16
N ILE A 3 -2.69 3.26 -19.23
CA ILE A 3 -2.11 2.67 -18.03
C ILE A 3 -3.16 1.86 -17.24
N GLU A 4 -4.39 2.35 -17.24
CA GLU A 4 -5.55 1.74 -16.57
C GLU A 4 -5.89 0.37 -17.15
N GLN A 5 -5.85 0.20 -18.48
CA GLN A 5 -6.15 -1.08 -19.11
C GLN A 5 -5.07 -2.12 -18.80
N LYS A 6 -3.80 -1.72 -18.84
CA LYS A 6 -2.68 -2.60 -18.46
C LYS A 6 -2.73 -2.96 -16.97
N GLN A 7 -3.14 -2.03 -16.11
CA GLN A 7 -3.33 -2.29 -14.69
C GLN A 7 -4.45 -3.31 -14.45
N ALA A 8 -5.60 -3.18 -15.12
CA ALA A 8 -6.73 -4.10 -14.96
C ALA A 8 -6.34 -5.56 -15.25
N GLU A 9 -5.62 -5.81 -16.34
CA GLU A 9 -5.12 -7.16 -16.70
C GLU A 9 -4.17 -7.73 -15.62
N LEU A 10 -3.33 -6.87 -15.04
CA LEU A 10 -2.41 -7.27 -13.97
C LEU A 10 -3.14 -7.55 -12.66
N ILE A 11 -4.13 -6.73 -12.31
CA ILE A 11 -4.96 -6.95 -11.12
C ILE A 11 -5.65 -8.30 -11.23
N GLU A 12 -6.31 -8.58 -12.36
CA GLU A 12 -6.99 -9.86 -12.59
C GLU A 12 -6.00 -11.03 -12.51
N TYR A 13 -4.82 -10.90 -13.11
CA TYR A 13 -3.76 -11.90 -13.01
C TYR A 13 -3.35 -12.19 -11.56
N TYR A 14 -3.08 -11.15 -10.77
CA TYR A 14 -2.63 -11.30 -9.38
C TYR A 14 -3.75 -11.75 -8.44
N VAL A 15 -5.01 -11.36 -8.68
CA VAL A 15 -6.19 -11.86 -7.97
C VAL A 15 -6.32 -13.36 -8.18
N LYS A 16 -6.34 -13.81 -9.44
CA LYS A 16 -6.41 -15.25 -9.78
C LYS A 16 -5.24 -16.04 -9.24
N LYS A 17 -4.03 -15.45 -9.26
CA LYS A 17 -2.84 -16.04 -8.66
C LYS A 17 -2.99 -16.18 -7.14
N ALA A 18 -3.48 -15.15 -6.45
CA ALA A 18 -3.72 -15.19 -5.00
C ALA A 18 -4.83 -16.20 -4.61
N GLU A 19 -5.87 -16.36 -5.43
CA GLU A 19 -6.91 -17.38 -5.24
C GLU A 19 -6.38 -18.81 -5.36
N SER A 20 -5.40 -19.01 -6.25
CA SER A 20 -4.80 -20.33 -6.52
C SER A 20 -3.74 -20.74 -5.48
N HIS A 21 -3.30 -19.82 -4.63
CA HIS A 21 -2.24 -20.03 -3.63
C HIS A 21 -2.80 -19.94 -2.21
N LYS A 22 -2.13 -20.61 -1.24
CA LYS A 22 -2.52 -20.60 0.19
C LYS A 22 -1.29 -20.53 1.09
N GLY A 23 -1.47 -20.00 2.31
CA GLY A 23 -0.47 -20.01 3.36
C GLY A 23 0.81 -19.25 3.00
N SER A 24 1.97 -19.88 3.19
CA SER A 24 3.29 -19.25 2.95
C SER A 24 3.54 -18.89 1.48
N SER A 25 2.85 -19.51 0.52
CA SER A 25 2.99 -19.17 -0.91
C SER A 25 2.35 -17.84 -1.30
N LEU A 26 1.57 -17.23 -0.40
CA LEU A 26 0.96 -15.92 -0.64
C LEU A 26 1.98 -14.77 -0.48
N SER A 27 3.03 -14.95 0.32
CA SER A 27 4.06 -13.92 0.49
C SER A 27 4.83 -13.67 -0.81
N SER A 28 5.07 -14.70 -1.63
CA SER A 28 5.70 -14.53 -2.94
C SER A 28 4.79 -13.77 -3.91
N VAL A 29 3.49 -14.06 -3.91
CA VAL A 29 2.51 -13.31 -4.73
C VAL A 29 2.49 -11.83 -4.32
N ILE A 30 2.48 -11.55 -3.02
CA ILE A 30 2.52 -10.17 -2.51
C ILE A 30 3.83 -9.48 -2.91
N LEU A 31 4.97 -10.15 -2.75
CA LEU A 31 6.28 -9.60 -3.11
C LEU A 31 6.36 -9.27 -4.61
N GLU A 32 5.89 -10.18 -5.46
CA GLU A 32 5.83 -9.95 -6.90
C GLU A 32 4.90 -8.79 -7.26
N ALA A 33 3.68 -8.75 -6.71
CA ALA A 33 2.71 -7.70 -7.00
C ALA A 33 3.20 -6.32 -6.55
N THR A 34 3.72 -6.22 -5.32
CA THR A 34 4.25 -4.96 -4.76
C THR A 34 5.52 -4.49 -5.45
N SER A 35 6.25 -5.37 -6.15
CA SER A 35 7.42 -4.99 -6.96
C SER A 35 7.10 -4.76 -8.44
N HIS A 36 5.91 -5.12 -8.91
CA HIS A 36 5.58 -5.08 -10.35
C HIS A 36 5.48 -3.63 -10.91
N PRO A 37 6.27 -3.22 -11.91
CA PRO A 37 6.43 -1.80 -12.29
C PRO A 37 5.18 -1.11 -12.85
N SER A 38 4.18 -1.87 -13.29
CA SER A 38 2.93 -1.33 -13.84
C SER A 38 1.70 -1.58 -12.97
N LEU A 39 1.86 -2.00 -11.71
CA LEU A 39 0.74 -2.26 -10.79
C LEU A 39 0.76 -1.26 -9.63
N PHE A 40 -0.30 -0.44 -9.52
CA PHE A 40 -0.43 0.62 -8.53
C PHE A 40 -1.72 0.55 -7.69
N ALA A 41 -2.59 -0.43 -7.95
CA ALA A 41 -3.82 -0.68 -7.20
C ALA A 41 -3.75 -2.06 -6.55
N PHE A 42 -4.12 -2.16 -5.28
CA PHE A 42 -3.92 -3.35 -4.46
C PHE A 42 -5.16 -3.78 -3.67
N SER A 43 -6.23 -2.98 -3.63
CA SER A 43 -7.42 -3.26 -2.84
C SER A 43 -8.11 -4.56 -3.26
N GLU A 44 -8.19 -4.83 -4.56
CA GLU A 44 -8.79 -6.06 -5.08
C GLU A 44 -7.97 -7.30 -4.71
N ILE A 45 -6.64 -7.21 -4.78
CA ILE A 45 -5.74 -8.28 -4.36
C ILE A 45 -5.89 -8.53 -2.85
N LEU A 46 -5.98 -7.46 -2.05
CA LEU A 46 -6.19 -7.53 -0.61
C LEU A 46 -7.55 -8.12 -0.21
N ALA A 47 -8.58 -7.92 -1.03
CA ALA A 47 -9.93 -8.41 -0.79
C ALA A 47 -10.12 -9.92 -1.04
N VAL A 48 -9.13 -10.59 -1.65
CA VAL A 48 -9.18 -12.04 -1.89
C VAL A 48 -9.34 -12.79 -0.56
N PRO A 49 -10.31 -13.71 -0.41
CA PRO A 49 -10.58 -14.42 0.84
C PRO A 49 -9.34 -15.11 1.45
N ASN A 50 -8.47 -15.68 0.60
CA ASN A 50 -7.23 -16.31 1.03
C ASN A 50 -6.25 -15.33 1.73
N MET A 51 -6.34 -14.01 1.45
CA MET A 51 -5.57 -12.97 2.14
C MET A 51 -6.16 -12.62 3.51
N LEU A 52 -7.47 -12.82 3.69
CA LEU A 52 -8.21 -12.44 4.91
C LEU A 52 -8.19 -13.54 5.99
N GLU A 53 -7.77 -14.76 5.66
CA GLU A 53 -7.70 -15.89 6.61
C GLU A 53 -6.62 -15.71 7.71
N SER A 54 -5.73 -14.72 7.58
CA SER A 54 -4.80 -14.33 8.65
C SER A 54 -5.51 -13.42 9.65
N LYS A 55 -6.21 -14.02 10.62
CA LYS A 55 -6.92 -13.31 11.68
C LYS A 55 -6.05 -12.19 12.28
N TRP A 56 -6.53 -10.96 12.16
CA TRP A 56 -6.05 -9.83 12.96
C TRP A 56 -6.24 -10.16 14.44
N VAL A 57 -5.15 -10.43 15.15
CA VAL A 57 -5.14 -10.40 16.61
C VAL A 57 -4.81 -8.97 17.00
N ALA A 58 -5.81 -8.26 17.52
CA ALA A 58 -5.69 -6.94 18.12
C ALA A 58 -4.52 -6.92 19.12
N ARG A 59 -3.33 -6.48 18.69
CA ARG A 59 -2.21 -6.23 19.61
C ARG A 59 -2.41 -4.87 20.24
N SER A 60 -3.34 -4.79 21.20
CA SER A 60 -3.37 -3.74 22.23
C SER A 60 -4.34 -4.07 23.37
N THR A 61 -3.83 -4.76 24.39
CA THR A 61 -4.11 -4.39 25.79
C THR A 61 -2.84 -4.64 26.61
N LYS A 62 -2.06 -3.59 26.86
CA LYS A 62 -1.12 -3.56 27.98
C LYS A 62 -1.93 -3.52 29.28
N LYS A 63 -1.93 -4.60 30.07
CA LYS A 63 -1.87 -4.52 31.53
C LYS A 63 -1.24 -5.79 32.12
N LEU A 64 -0.27 -5.54 32.99
CA LEU A 64 0.65 -6.42 33.71
C LEU A 64 -0.09 -7.37 34.69
N PRO A 65 0.49 -8.53 35.10
CA PRO A 65 -0.26 -9.64 35.71
C PRO A 65 -0.40 -9.51 37.23
N ASP A 66 -1.42 -10.17 37.78
CA ASP A 66 -1.37 -10.67 39.15
C ASP A 66 -1.67 -12.17 39.19
N PRO A 67 -0.97 -12.96 40.03
CA PRO A 67 -0.97 -14.41 39.99
C PRO A 67 -2.01 -15.03 40.94
N LYS A 68 -2.32 -16.30 40.65
CA LYS A 68 -3.03 -17.31 41.46
C LYS A 68 -4.55 -17.43 41.19
N LEU A 69 -4.94 -18.51 40.52
CA LEU A 69 -5.47 -19.73 41.15
C LEU A 69 -5.63 -20.84 40.09
N VAL A 70 -4.87 -21.91 40.31
CA VAL A 70 -4.97 -23.26 39.72
C VAL A 70 -6.30 -23.86 40.25
N GLN A 71 -7.15 -24.60 39.52
CA GLN A 71 -6.92 -25.89 38.86
C GLN A 71 -8.23 -26.39 38.20
N ASN A 72 -8.06 -27.37 37.30
CA ASN A 72 -8.95 -28.47 36.92
C ASN A 72 -9.75 -28.37 35.60
N GLY A 73 -9.30 -29.19 34.63
CA GLY A 73 -10.22 -30.04 33.87
C GLY A 73 -10.08 -29.98 32.34
N VAL A 74 -9.31 -30.93 31.76
CA VAL A 74 -9.64 -31.80 30.59
C VAL A 74 -10.67 -31.23 29.58
N GLU A 75 -10.45 -31.07 28.27
CA GLU A 75 -9.75 -31.91 27.28
C GLU A 75 -9.55 -31.13 25.96
N HIS A 76 -8.40 -31.37 25.32
CA HIS A 76 -8.21 -31.48 23.87
C HIS A 76 -8.99 -30.53 22.92
N GLN A 77 -8.34 -29.42 22.55
CA GLN A 77 -8.02 -29.23 21.13
C GLN A 77 -6.71 -28.44 21.02
N VAL A 78 -5.61 -29.19 20.93
CA VAL A 78 -4.31 -28.68 20.50
C VAL A 78 -4.47 -28.21 19.05
N GLN A 79 -4.76 -26.92 18.84
CA GLN A 79 -4.43 -26.24 17.60
C GLN A 79 -2.97 -25.78 17.67
N SER A 80 -2.07 -26.77 17.55
CA SER A 80 -0.89 -26.61 16.70
C SER A 80 -1.41 -26.21 15.31
N SER A 81 -0.95 -25.13 14.68
CA SER A 81 0.45 -24.87 14.40
C SER A 81 0.66 -23.40 14.01
N LEU A 82 1.80 -22.88 14.45
CA LEU A 82 2.35 -21.56 14.14
C LEU A 82 2.62 -21.43 12.63
N GLN A 83 1.83 -20.63 11.91
CA GLN A 83 2.14 -20.15 10.55
C GLN A 83 1.83 -18.64 10.37
N GLY A 84 1.81 -17.89 11.47
CA GLY A 84 1.24 -16.53 11.52
C GLY A 84 2.22 -15.36 11.64
N THR A 85 3.54 -15.55 11.58
CA THR A 85 4.49 -14.44 11.75
C THR A 85 4.88 -13.78 10.43
N GLU A 86 5.27 -14.56 9.42
CA GLU A 86 5.78 -13.98 8.17
C GLU A 86 4.66 -13.50 7.26
N SER A 87 3.64 -14.33 7.03
CA SER A 87 2.49 -13.94 6.20
C SER A 87 1.74 -12.72 6.74
N SER A 88 1.67 -12.54 8.07
CA SER A 88 1.07 -11.34 8.68
C SER A 88 1.83 -10.07 8.31
N ALA A 89 3.17 -10.12 8.30
CA ALA A 89 3.99 -8.96 7.97
C ALA A 89 3.85 -8.55 6.50
N TYR A 90 3.76 -9.52 5.58
CA TYR A 90 3.51 -9.25 4.16
C TYR A 90 2.10 -8.70 3.90
N LEU A 91 1.09 -9.12 4.66
CA LEU A 91 -0.25 -8.53 4.56
C LEU A 91 -0.27 -7.08 5.05
N ASP A 92 0.49 -6.76 6.09
CA ASP A 92 0.62 -5.37 6.54
C ASP A 92 1.34 -4.50 5.49
N VAL A 93 2.30 -5.05 4.74
CA VAL A 93 2.88 -4.39 3.55
C VAL A 93 1.82 -4.18 2.47
N LEU A 94 1.00 -5.18 2.15
CA LEU A 94 -0.04 -5.04 1.13
C LEU A 94 -1.06 -3.94 1.52
N ARG A 95 -1.44 -3.87 2.81
CA ARG A 95 -2.30 -2.79 3.34
C ARG A 95 -1.64 -1.42 3.24
N LEU A 96 -0.35 -1.32 3.56
CA LEU A 96 0.43 -0.10 3.40
C LEU A 96 0.43 0.37 1.94
N PHE A 97 0.55 -0.55 0.98
CA PHE A 97 0.53 -0.20 -0.45
C PHE A 97 -0.86 0.19 -0.94
N ALA A 98 -1.92 -0.44 -0.43
CA ALA A 98 -3.29 -0.08 -0.80
C ALA A 98 -3.70 1.31 -0.27
N HIS A 99 -3.30 1.68 0.95
CA HIS A 99 -3.88 2.86 1.63
C HIS A 99 -2.88 3.81 2.30
N GLY A 100 -1.64 3.39 2.54
CA GLY A 100 -0.65 4.17 3.26
C GLY A 100 0.30 4.95 2.36
N THR A 101 1.27 5.62 2.97
CA THR A 101 2.27 6.48 2.34
C THR A 101 3.69 6.09 2.76
N TRP A 102 4.70 6.68 2.12
CA TRP A 102 6.10 6.52 2.52
C TRP A 102 6.35 6.93 3.98
N SER A 103 5.67 7.98 4.44
CA SER A 103 5.72 8.42 5.84
C SER A 103 5.18 7.36 6.80
N ASP A 104 4.09 6.68 6.44
CA ASP A 104 3.52 5.58 7.23
C ASP A 104 4.46 4.38 7.32
N TYR A 105 5.21 4.09 6.25
CA TYR A 105 6.26 3.07 6.28
C TYR A 105 7.35 3.43 7.28
N LYS A 106 7.86 4.67 7.23
CA LYS A 106 8.91 5.14 8.15
C LYS A 106 8.46 5.07 9.61
N SER A 107 7.21 5.45 9.89
CA SER A 107 6.63 5.36 11.25
C SER A 107 6.48 3.92 11.74
N ASN A 108 6.24 2.96 10.84
CA ASN A 108 6.01 1.55 11.16
C ASN A 108 7.20 0.64 10.82
N ALA A 109 8.37 1.20 10.52
CA ALA A 109 9.55 0.45 10.06
C ALA A 109 10.03 -0.61 11.06
N GLY A 110 9.69 -0.49 12.35
CA GLY A 110 10.00 -1.51 13.36
C GLY A 110 9.11 -2.76 13.32
N CYS A 111 7.97 -2.71 12.64
CA CYS A 111 6.99 -3.81 12.54
C CYS A 111 6.87 -4.38 11.12
N LEU A 112 7.33 -3.64 10.11
CA LEU A 112 7.27 -4.04 8.71
C LEU A 112 8.59 -4.67 8.24
N PRO A 113 8.56 -5.61 7.29
CA PRO A 113 9.78 -6.15 6.70
C PRO A 113 10.51 -5.05 5.89
N GLN A 114 11.81 -5.24 5.67
CA GLN A 114 12.57 -4.33 4.80
C GLN A 114 12.05 -4.43 3.36
N LEU A 115 11.73 -3.28 2.77
CA LEU A 115 11.26 -3.20 1.40
C LEU A 115 12.44 -3.32 0.44
N VAL A 116 12.26 -4.07 -0.65
CA VAL A 116 13.21 -4.07 -1.76
C VAL A 116 13.19 -2.70 -2.47
N PRO A 117 14.25 -2.31 -3.20
CA PRO A 117 14.32 -1.01 -3.87
C PRO A 117 13.10 -0.70 -4.75
N ASP A 118 12.61 -1.70 -5.49
CA ASP A 118 11.44 -1.57 -6.37
C ASP A 118 10.13 -1.30 -5.58
N GLN A 119 9.99 -1.92 -4.41
CA GLN A 119 8.87 -1.67 -3.50
C GLN A 119 8.95 -0.26 -2.90
N ALA A 120 10.14 0.16 -2.49
CA ALA A 120 10.34 1.50 -1.93
C ALA A 120 10.05 2.59 -2.96
N LEU A 121 10.54 2.41 -4.19
CA LEU A 121 10.23 3.24 -5.35
C LEU A 121 8.71 3.33 -5.57
N LYS A 122 8.04 2.17 -5.59
CA LYS A 122 6.60 2.11 -5.76
C LYS A 122 5.84 2.85 -4.66
N LEU A 123 6.22 2.65 -3.40
CA LEU A 123 5.53 3.32 -2.30
C LEU A 123 5.68 4.85 -2.38
N LYS A 124 6.84 5.35 -2.85
CA LYS A 124 7.03 6.77 -3.16
C LYS A 124 6.11 7.23 -4.31
N GLN A 125 6.01 6.47 -5.39
CA GLN A 125 5.07 6.76 -6.50
C GLN A 125 3.61 6.83 -6.01
N LEU A 126 3.18 5.86 -5.19
CA LEU A 126 1.84 5.81 -4.59
C LEU A 126 1.60 7.00 -3.63
N THR A 127 2.64 7.49 -2.98
CA THR A 127 2.58 8.69 -2.13
C THR A 127 2.31 9.93 -2.97
N VAL A 128 3.00 10.09 -4.12
CA VAL A 128 2.72 11.19 -5.07
C VAL A 128 1.27 11.14 -5.57
N LEU A 129 0.76 9.95 -5.92
CA LEU A 129 -0.64 9.80 -6.35
C LEU A 129 -1.63 10.26 -5.27
N THR A 130 -1.39 9.89 -4.01
CA THR A 130 -2.24 10.31 -2.87
C THR A 130 -2.24 11.83 -2.68
N LEU A 131 -1.08 12.47 -2.83
CA LEU A 131 -0.97 13.92 -2.74
C LEU A 131 -1.70 14.61 -3.91
N ALA A 132 -1.52 14.08 -5.12
CA ALA A 132 -2.10 14.59 -6.36
C ALA A 132 -3.64 14.43 -6.45
N GLU A 133 -4.19 13.45 -5.72
CA GLU A 133 -5.62 13.26 -5.54
C GLU A 133 -6.22 14.42 -4.72
N ASN A 134 -5.55 14.79 -3.61
CA ASN A 134 -6.02 15.82 -2.69
C ASN A 134 -5.79 17.25 -3.20
N ASN A 135 -4.65 17.51 -3.86
CA ASN A 135 -4.25 18.84 -4.31
C ASN A 135 -3.71 18.83 -5.74
N LYS A 136 -4.17 19.77 -6.57
CA LYS A 136 -3.69 19.93 -7.96
C LYS A 136 -2.39 20.71 -8.08
N VAL A 137 -1.97 21.40 -7.04
CA VAL A 137 -0.68 22.09 -6.99
C VAL A 137 0.07 21.57 -5.78
N LEU A 138 1.18 20.86 -6.03
CA LEU A 138 1.99 20.20 -5.01
C LEU A 138 3.29 20.99 -4.82
N PRO A 139 3.50 21.65 -3.67
CA PRO A 139 4.76 22.32 -3.37
C PRO A 139 5.92 21.33 -3.31
N TYR A 140 7.09 21.73 -3.82
CA TYR A 140 8.29 20.90 -3.79
C TYR A 140 8.71 20.58 -2.36
N ASP A 141 8.57 21.51 -1.41
CA ASP A 141 8.97 21.29 -0.02
C ASP A 141 8.13 20.18 0.64
N GLN A 142 6.83 20.09 0.30
CA GLN A 142 5.96 19.01 0.75
C GLN A 142 6.36 17.68 0.10
N LEU A 143 6.59 17.66 -1.21
CA LEU A 143 7.01 16.46 -1.93
C LEU A 143 8.37 15.95 -1.42
N MET A 144 9.33 16.84 -1.18
CA MET A 144 10.64 16.50 -0.63
C MET A 144 10.51 15.86 0.75
N HIS A 145 9.66 16.42 1.62
CA HIS A 145 9.40 15.87 2.95
C HIS A 145 8.75 14.47 2.90
N GLU A 146 7.68 14.33 2.11
CA GLU A 146 6.92 13.08 2.02
C GLU A 146 7.69 11.95 1.32
N LEU A 147 8.53 12.28 0.34
CA LEU A 147 9.33 11.30 -0.41
C LEU A 147 10.72 11.08 0.18
N ASP A 148 11.08 11.83 1.22
CA ASP A 148 12.41 11.82 1.84
C ASP A 148 13.53 12.12 0.84
N VAL A 149 13.31 13.15 0.03
CA VAL A 149 14.22 13.60 -1.03
C VAL A 149 14.91 14.89 -0.59
N THR A 150 16.23 14.92 -0.70
CA THR A 150 17.04 16.00 -0.12
C THR A 150 17.20 17.20 -1.03
N ASN A 151 17.09 17.00 -2.35
CA ASN A 151 17.38 18.04 -3.34
C ASN A 151 16.32 18.11 -4.44
N VAL A 152 16.14 19.30 -5.00
CA VAL A 152 15.13 19.57 -6.03
C VAL A 152 15.38 18.76 -7.30
N ARG A 153 16.66 18.57 -7.68
CA ARG A 153 17.01 17.85 -8.90
C ARG A 153 16.57 16.39 -8.84
N GLU A 154 16.83 15.73 -7.72
CA GLU A 154 16.40 14.36 -7.45
C GLU A 154 14.87 14.27 -7.41
N LEU A 155 14.18 15.28 -6.86
CA LEU A 155 12.72 15.33 -6.91
C LEU A 155 12.22 15.43 -8.36
N GLU A 156 12.78 16.33 -9.17
CA GLU A 156 12.39 16.51 -10.57
C GLU A 156 12.70 15.25 -11.40
N ASP A 157 13.89 14.67 -11.23
CA ASP A 157 14.28 13.41 -11.87
C ASP A 157 13.34 12.27 -11.47
N PHE A 158 12.94 12.19 -10.20
CA PHE A 158 11.96 11.21 -9.72
C PHE A 158 10.57 11.43 -10.34
N LEU A 159 10.08 12.67 -10.34
CA LEU A 159 8.76 12.98 -10.92
C LEU A 159 8.74 12.68 -12.42
N ILE A 160 9.81 12.97 -13.15
CA ILE A 160 9.89 12.75 -14.60
C ILE A 160 10.04 11.26 -14.92
N ASN A 161 11.08 10.62 -14.38
CA ASN A 161 11.46 9.26 -14.77
C ASN A 161 10.56 8.20 -14.13
N GLU A 162 10.16 8.41 -12.87
CA GLU A 162 9.45 7.39 -12.11
C GLU A 162 7.93 7.63 -12.13
N CYS A 163 7.46 8.86 -12.25
CA CYS A 163 6.02 9.15 -12.20
C CYS A 163 5.42 9.48 -13.58
N MET A 164 5.99 10.46 -14.30
CA MET A 164 5.45 10.90 -15.59
C MET A 164 5.68 9.88 -16.69
N TYR A 165 6.88 9.30 -16.77
CA TYR A 165 7.21 8.29 -17.77
C TYR A 165 6.43 6.99 -17.55
N ALA A 166 6.19 6.62 -16.29
CA ALA A 166 5.29 5.51 -15.95
C ALA A 166 3.83 5.78 -16.35
N GLY A 167 3.46 7.04 -16.61
CA GLY A 167 2.13 7.46 -17.02
C GLY A 167 1.14 7.61 -15.86
N ILE A 168 1.61 7.52 -14.60
CA ILE A 168 0.77 7.62 -13.41
C ILE A 168 0.37 9.07 -13.09
N VAL A 169 1.19 10.05 -13.49
CA VAL A 169 0.87 11.48 -13.34
C VAL A 169 1.21 12.23 -14.62
N ARG A 170 0.47 13.31 -14.90
CA ARG A 170 0.81 14.28 -15.93
C ARG A 170 0.61 15.67 -15.37
N GLY A 171 1.51 16.59 -15.73
CA GLY A 171 1.46 17.94 -15.22
C GLY A 171 2.65 18.78 -15.67
N LYS A 172 2.81 19.94 -15.05
CA LYS A 172 3.91 20.87 -15.31
C LYS A 172 4.74 21.08 -14.06
N LEU A 173 6.05 21.01 -14.21
CA LEU A 173 7.00 21.40 -13.17
C LEU A 173 7.27 22.89 -13.30
N ASP A 174 6.93 23.67 -12.28
CA ASP A 174 7.26 25.09 -12.19
C ASP A 174 8.40 25.28 -11.20
N GLN A 175 9.60 25.41 -11.74
CA GLN A 175 10.82 25.58 -10.95
C GLN A 175 10.88 26.95 -10.25
N LEU A 176 10.26 27.99 -10.82
CA LEU A 176 10.22 29.33 -10.22
C LEU A 176 9.31 29.37 -9.00
N ARG A 177 8.14 28.74 -9.10
CA ARG A 177 7.16 28.64 -8.00
C ARG A 177 7.43 27.47 -7.07
N ARG A 178 8.40 26.61 -7.39
CA ARG A 178 8.75 25.39 -6.66
C ARG A 178 7.52 24.52 -6.42
N CYS A 179 6.74 24.27 -7.46
CA CYS A 179 5.56 23.42 -7.37
C CYS A 179 5.37 22.56 -8.62
N PHE A 180 4.69 21.44 -8.42
CA PHE A 180 4.22 20.55 -9.47
C PHE A 180 2.71 20.76 -9.67
N GLU A 181 2.33 21.24 -10.84
CA GLU A 181 0.94 21.42 -11.24
C GLU A 181 0.42 20.14 -11.91
N VAL A 182 -0.36 19.36 -11.15
CA VAL A 182 -0.98 18.11 -11.56
C VAL A 182 -2.17 18.40 -12.47
N GLN A 183 -2.09 17.92 -13.72
CA GLN A 183 -3.22 17.92 -14.66
C GLN A 183 -3.99 16.60 -14.61
N PHE A 184 -3.26 15.50 -14.41
CA PHE A 184 -3.82 14.16 -14.32
C PHE A 184 -3.03 13.35 -13.29
N ALA A 185 -3.73 12.52 -12.53
CA ALA A 185 -3.15 11.50 -11.67
C ALA A 185 -4.03 10.24 -11.78
N ALA A 186 -3.39 9.09 -11.94
CA ALA A 186 -4.06 7.81 -11.96
C ALA A 186 -4.70 7.52 -10.59
N GLY A 187 -5.83 6.84 -10.60
CA GLY A 187 -6.45 6.34 -9.37
C GLY A 187 -5.55 5.27 -8.73
N ARG A 188 -5.27 5.42 -7.44
CA ARG A 188 -4.51 4.43 -6.68
C ARG A 188 -5.39 3.26 -6.26
N ASP A 189 -6.38 3.53 -5.42
CA ASP A 189 -7.28 2.54 -4.83
C ASP A 189 -8.50 3.28 -4.28
N LEU A 190 -9.71 2.80 -4.55
CA LEU A 190 -10.92 3.39 -3.97
C LEU A 190 -11.06 2.92 -2.53
N ARG A 191 -11.05 3.85 -1.57
CA ARG A 191 -11.44 3.52 -0.20
C ARG A 191 -12.95 3.26 -0.17
N PRO A 192 -13.45 2.29 0.62
CA PRO A 192 -14.89 2.05 0.76
C PRO A 192 -15.67 3.30 1.13
N GLU A 193 -15.07 4.22 1.89
CA GLU A 193 -15.65 5.50 2.30
C GLU A 193 -15.80 6.49 1.14
N GLN A 194 -14.95 6.41 0.11
CA GLN A 194 -15.02 7.28 -1.08
C GLN A 194 -16.20 6.91 -1.99
N LEU A 195 -16.65 5.66 -1.99
CA LEU A 195 -17.82 5.22 -2.76
C LEU A 195 -19.09 5.96 -2.33
N GLY A 196 -19.26 6.15 -1.01
CA GLY A 196 -20.40 6.90 -0.47
C GLY A 196 -20.42 8.35 -0.95
N THR A 197 -19.26 9.01 -0.93
CA THR A 197 -19.11 10.39 -1.42
C THR A 197 -19.36 10.51 -2.92
N MET A 198 -18.93 9.52 -3.72
CA MET A 198 -19.19 9.49 -5.17
C MET A 198 -20.68 9.32 -5.48
N ILE A 199 -21.36 8.39 -4.80
CA ILE A 199 -22.82 8.20 -4.93
C ILE A 199 -23.54 9.50 -4.57
N GLN A 200 -23.14 10.16 -3.48
CA GLN A 200 -23.75 11.40 -3.04
C GLN A 200 -23.52 12.56 -4.02
N THR A 201 -22.35 12.61 -4.66
CA THR A 201 -22.02 13.61 -5.69
C THR A 201 -22.82 13.40 -6.98
N LEU A 202 -23.12 12.15 -7.33
CA LEU A 202 -23.94 11.79 -8.51
C LEU A 202 -25.46 11.91 -8.26
N THR A 203 -25.89 11.95 -7.00
CA THR A 203 -27.31 12.06 -6.63
C THR A 203 -27.79 13.52 -6.54
N ASN A 204 -26.86 14.48 -6.51
CA ASN A 204 -27.15 15.92 -6.60
C ASN A 204 -27.13 16.40 -8.06
#